data_AF-A0A2V5LYY1-F1
#
_entry.id   AF-A0A2V5LYY1-F1
#
_cell.length_a   1.000
_cell.length_b   1.000
_cell.length_c   1.000
_cell.angle_alpha   90.00
_cell.angle_beta   90.00
_cell.angle_gamma   90.00
#
_symmetry.space_group_name_H-M   'P 1'
#
loop_
_entity.id
_entity.type
_entity.pdbx_description
1 polymer ?
#
loop_
_entity_poly.entity_id
_entity_poly.type
_entity_poly.pdbx_seq_one_letter_code
_entity_poly.pdbx_strand_id
1 'polypeptide(L)'
;RGSFRPVTYATNDMLDGARRQFLQESGCDESDVVVLMEMTLENLLAEGQLNHADFLARVDILGALGRTVLISKFGEYYRLAAYLTRYTSKMVGLVMGVPSLMEIFDEKYYLNLEGGILEALGRMFKGALKLYVYPMIDEATGKIVTARQINVAPNLKSLFQFILDNNFIAEIADYHCEYLAIFPPDALAKLQTGDSGWEKMVPPEVTQIIKERGFFGYRRSSAAA
;
A
#
# COMPACT_ATOMS: atom_id res chain seq x y z
N ARG A 1 -2.01 1.29 -2.64
CA ARG A 1 -3.23 0.66 -2.08
C ARG A 1 -3.04 0.48 -0.59
N GLY A 2 -4.04 0.73 0.25
CA GLY A 2 -3.91 0.51 1.69
C GLY A 2 -5.24 0.52 2.44
N SER A 3 -5.23 0.01 3.68
CA SER A 3 -6.36 0.13 4.60
C SER A 3 -6.46 1.52 5.23
N PHE A 4 -5.32 2.22 5.37
CA PHE A 4 -5.19 3.58 5.92
C PHE A 4 -5.89 3.77 7.27
N ARG A 5 -5.79 2.77 8.14
CA ARG A 5 -6.56 2.69 9.40
C ARG A 5 -5.66 2.48 10.64
N PRO A 6 -5.04 3.54 11.18
CA PRO A 6 -4.83 4.85 10.56
C PRO A 6 -3.69 4.80 9.53
N VAL A 7 -3.46 5.91 8.83
CA VAL A 7 -2.25 6.09 8.02
C VAL A 7 -1.04 6.31 8.94
N THR A 8 0.05 5.59 8.69
CA THR A 8 1.24 5.52 9.56
C THR A 8 2.48 6.10 8.89
N TYR A 9 3.57 6.29 9.66
CA TYR A 9 4.88 6.64 9.10
C TYR A 9 5.36 5.63 8.05
N ALA A 10 5.14 4.32 8.25
CA ALA A 10 5.48 3.31 7.26
C ALA A 10 4.77 3.54 5.91
N THR A 11 3.52 4.00 5.93
CA THR A 11 2.77 4.29 4.70
C THR A 11 3.37 5.50 3.96
N ASN A 12 3.76 6.53 4.71
CA ASN A 12 4.34 7.74 4.15
C ASN A 12 5.73 7.48 3.59
N ASP A 13 6.57 6.79 4.35
CA ASP A 13 7.95 6.48 3.96
C ASP A 13 8.01 5.60 2.72
N MET A 14 7.11 4.60 2.63
CA MET A 14 6.91 3.82 1.42
C MET A 14 6.50 4.69 0.22
N LEU A 15 5.57 5.62 0.40
CA LEU A 15 5.12 6.51 -0.67
C LEU A 15 6.22 7.48 -1.11
N ASP A 16 6.94 8.08 -0.15
CA ASP A 16 7.99 9.07 -0.39
C ASP A 16 9.22 8.43 -1.03
N GLY A 17 9.61 7.24 -0.59
CA GLY A 17 10.66 6.44 -1.21
C GLY A 17 10.32 6.08 -2.66
N ALA A 18 9.10 5.61 -2.91
CA ALA A 18 8.64 5.30 -4.27
C ALA A 18 8.58 6.56 -5.16
N ARG A 19 8.07 7.68 -4.63
CA ARG A 19 7.92 8.94 -5.36
C ARG A 19 9.28 9.50 -5.80
N ARG A 20 10.30 9.43 -4.95
CA ARG A 20 11.67 9.85 -5.29
C ARG A 20 12.23 9.04 -6.47
N GLN A 21 12.07 7.71 -6.44
CA GLN A 21 12.51 6.85 -7.55
C GLN A 21 11.67 7.08 -8.81
N PHE A 22 10.36 7.23 -8.68
CA PHE A 22 9.46 7.49 -9.81
C PHE A 22 9.81 8.79 -10.54
N LEU A 23 10.10 9.88 -9.82
CA LEU A 23 10.51 11.15 -10.42
C LEU A 23 11.81 11.01 -11.22
N GLN A 24 12.79 10.30 -10.68
CA GLN A 24 14.07 10.06 -11.35
C GLN A 24 13.89 9.24 -12.65
N GLU A 25 13.00 8.25 -12.64
CA GLU A 25 12.81 7.34 -13.78
C GLU A 25 11.85 7.88 -14.85
N SER A 26 10.80 8.57 -14.43
CA SER A 26 9.78 9.10 -15.35
C SER A 26 10.26 10.33 -16.12
N GLY A 27 11.24 11.06 -15.57
CA GLY A 27 11.74 12.31 -16.16
C GLY A 27 10.70 13.43 -16.22
N CYS A 28 9.59 13.30 -15.49
CA CYS A 28 8.55 14.33 -15.43
C CYS A 28 8.78 15.29 -14.25
N ASP A 29 8.25 16.51 -14.40
CA ASP A 29 8.28 17.50 -13.33
C ASP A 29 7.42 17.05 -12.14
N GLU A 30 7.82 17.45 -10.95
CA GLU A 30 7.14 17.08 -9.72
C GLU A 30 5.67 17.53 -9.68
N SER A 31 5.36 18.66 -10.32
CA SER A 31 4.01 19.20 -10.46
C SER A 31 3.09 18.37 -11.37
N ASP A 32 3.66 17.54 -12.24
CA ASP A 32 2.91 16.69 -13.16
C ASP A 32 2.54 15.34 -12.55
N VAL A 33 3.11 15.00 -11.38
CA VAL A 33 2.87 13.73 -10.71
C VAL A 33 1.57 13.79 -9.93
N VAL A 34 0.63 12.92 -10.31
CA VAL A 34 -0.62 12.71 -9.57
C VAL A 34 -0.46 11.49 -8.67
N VAL A 35 -0.57 11.72 -7.35
CA VAL A 35 -0.54 10.64 -6.34
C VAL A 35 -1.96 10.27 -5.94
N LEU A 36 -2.29 8.99 -6.04
CA LEU A 36 -3.60 8.44 -5.67
C LEU A 36 -3.47 7.44 -4.52
N MET A 37 -4.17 7.71 -3.43
CA MET A 37 -4.30 6.79 -2.30
C MET A 37 -5.48 5.86 -2.55
N GLU A 38 -5.19 4.67 -3.10
CA GLU A 38 -6.24 3.74 -3.45
C GLU A 38 -6.74 2.91 -2.26
N MET A 39 -8.07 2.94 -2.06
CA MET A 39 -8.84 2.18 -1.09
C MET A 39 -9.80 1.25 -1.82
N THR A 40 -9.67 -0.06 -1.61
CA THR A 40 -10.57 -1.04 -2.24
C THR A 40 -11.80 -1.29 -1.38
N LEU A 41 -12.94 -1.54 -2.03
CA LEU A 41 -14.13 -2.05 -1.35
C LEU A 41 -13.93 -3.50 -0.84
N GLU A 42 -12.97 -4.25 -1.38
CA GLU A 42 -12.63 -5.58 -0.88
C GLU A 42 -11.92 -5.53 0.47
N ASN A 43 -10.96 -4.61 0.66
CA ASN A 43 -10.33 -4.37 1.97
C ASN A 43 -11.39 -4.04 3.03
N LEU A 44 -12.42 -3.31 2.60
CA LEU A 44 -13.52 -2.90 3.46
C LEU A 44 -14.47 -4.07 3.83
N LEU A 45 -14.60 -5.08 2.96
CA LEU A 45 -15.41 -6.29 3.20
C LEU A 45 -14.65 -7.37 3.97
N ALA A 46 -13.33 -7.47 3.79
CA ALA A 46 -12.48 -8.43 4.50
C ALA A 46 -12.42 -8.16 6.02
N GLU A 47 -12.70 -6.93 6.45
CA GLU A 47 -12.72 -6.50 7.85
C GLU A 47 -14.07 -6.79 8.56
N GLY A 48 -15.02 -7.48 7.91
CA GLY A 48 -16.31 -7.87 8.48
C GLY A 48 -17.48 -6.99 7.99
N GLN A 49 -18.32 -6.49 8.90
CA GLN A 49 -19.41 -5.58 8.51
C GLN A 49 -18.85 -4.21 8.13
N LEU A 50 -19.29 -3.71 6.98
CA LEU A 50 -18.87 -2.43 6.43
C LEU A 50 -19.23 -1.27 7.38
N ASN A 51 -18.25 -0.80 8.14
CA ASN A 51 -18.39 0.36 9.00
C ASN A 51 -18.17 1.63 8.16
N HIS A 52 -19.26 2.19 7.64
CA HIS A 52 -19.25 3.39 6.80
C HIS A 52 -18.57 4.59 7.49
N ALA A 53 -18.75 4.75 8.81
CA ALA A 53 -18.14 5.84 9.56
C ALA A 53 -16.62 5.69 9.63
N ASP A 54 -16.13 4.46 9.85
CA ASP A 54 -14.70 4.16 9.82
C ASP A 54 -14.09 4.39 8.44
N PHE A 55 -14.81 4.03 7.38
CA PHE A 55 -14.38 4.28 6.01
C PHE A 55 -14.27 5.78 5.69
N LEU A 56 -15.30 6.57 6.02
CA LEU A 56 -15.27 8.03 5.83
C LEU A 56 -14.18 8.70 6.68
N ALA A 57 -13.91 8.20 7.89
CA ALA A 57 -12.81 8.70 8.73
C ALA A 57 -11.45 8.54 8.04
N ARG A 58 -11.20 7.42 7.34
CA ARG A 58 -9.97 7.22 6.56
C ARG A 58 -9.86 8.24 5.43
N VAL A 59 -10.95 8.49 4.71
CA VAL A 59 -11.01 9.49 3.63
C VAL A 59 -10.76 10.90 4.18
N ASP A 60 -11.39 11.25 5.30
CA ASP A 60 -11.22 12.54 5.96
C ASP A 60 -9.76 12.78 6.39
N ILE A 61 -9.11 11.77 6.98
CA ILE A 61 -7.70 11.87 7.38
C ILE A 61 -6.81 12.05 6.15
N LEU A 62 -7.00 11.26 5.10
CA LEU A 62 -6.21 11.38 3.87
C LEU A 62 -6.44 12.74 3.19
N GLY A 63 -7.68 13.23 3.16
CA GLY A 63 -8.02 14.54 2.62
C GLY A 63 -7.40 15.69 3.42
N ALA A 64 -7.39 15.59 4.75
CA ALA A 64 -6.72 16.56 5.61
C ALA A 64 -5.19 16.58 5.44
N LEU A 65 -4.60 15.46 5.03
CA LEU A 65 -3.19 15.36 4.60
C LEU A 65 -2.96 15.83 3.15
N GLY A 66 -3.98 16.39 2.48
CA GLY A 66 -3.90 16.85 1.09
C GLY A 66 -3.81 15.73 0.06
N ARG A 67 -4.20 14.49 0.42
CA ARG A 67 -4.06 13.33 -0.46
C ARG A 67 -5.34 13.06 -1.24
N THR A 68 -5.19 12.81 -2.54
CA THR A 68 -6.29 12.40 -3.39
C THR A 68 -6.59 10.92 -3.16
N VAL A 69 -7.84 10.59 -2.85
CA VAL A 69 -8.28 9.21 -2.59
C VAL A 69 -8.97 8.63 -3.82
N LEU A 70 -8.57 7.42 -4.22
CA LEU A 70 -9.28 6.63 -5.22
C LEU A 70 -10.02 5.49 -4.53
N ILE A 71 -11.35 5.48 -4.62
CA ILE A 71 -12.17 4.36 -4.15
C ILE A 71 -12.42 3.42 -5.32
N SER A 72 -12.06 2.15 -5.16
CA SER A 72 -12.14 1.17 -6.24
C SER A 72 -12.83 -0.12 -5.80
N LYS A 73 -13.38 -0.87 -6.75
CA LYS A 73 -13.84 -2.26 -6.55
C LYS A 73 -12.86 -3.29 -7.11
N PHE A 74 -11.61 -2.87 -7.36
CA PHE A 74 -10.62 -3.72 -8.02
C PHE A 74 -9.87 -4.52 -6.98
N GLY A 75 -10.24 -5.79 -6.77
CA GLY A 75 -9.46 -6.71 -5.95
C GLY A 75 -8.07 -6.91 -6.50
N GLU A 76 -7.97 -7.25 -7.78
CA GLU A 76 -6.72 -7.61 -8.42
C GLU A 76 -6.01 -6.39 -9.03
N TYR A 77 -4.69 -6.30 -8.83
CA TYR A 77 -3.90 -5.17 -9.32
C TYR A 77 -3.92 -5.00 -10.84
N TYR A 78 -4.05 -6.08 -11.63
CA TYR A 78 -4.15 -5.98 -13.09
C TYR A 78 -5.41 -5.20 -13.53
N ARG A 79 -6.50 -5.23 -12.75
CA ARG A 79 -7.72 -4.45 -13.04
C ARG A 79 -7.52 -2.97 -12.77
N LEU A 80 -6.83 -2.64 -11.67
CA LEU A 80 -6.45 -1.26 -11.37
C LEU A 80 -5.51 -0.71 -12.45
N ALA A 81 -4.49 -1.47 -12.85
CA ALA A 81 -3.60 -1.11 -13.94
C ALA A 81 -4.35 -0.87 -15.25
N ALA A 82 -5.24 -1.81 -15.63
CA ALA A 82 -6.07 -1.69 -16.84
C ALA A 82 -7.07 -0.53 -16.78
N TYR A 83 -7.48 -0.09 -15.59
CA TYR A 83 -8.30 1.11 -15.41
C TYR A 83 -7.47 2.37 -15.64
N LEU A 84 -6.33 2.52 -14.95
CA LEU A 84 -5.48 3.71 -15.02
C LEU A 84 -4.96 3.96 -16.45
N THR A 85 -4.53 2.90 -17.13
CA THR A 85 -4.02 2.96 -18.52
C THR A 85 -5.07 3.39 -19.57
N ARG A 86 -6.37 3.43 -19.23
CA ARG A 86 -7.40 4.02 -20.11
C ARG A 86 -7.37 5.54 -20.13
N TYR A 87 -6.82 6.15 -19.08
CA TYR A 87 -6.84 7.61 -18.88
C TYR A 87 -5.47 8.25 -19.06
N THR A 88 -4.41 7.46 -19.18
CA THR A 88 -3.06 7.97 -19.41
C THR A 88 -2.20 6.98 -20.18
N SER A 89 -1.35 7.50 -21.05
CA SER A 89 -0.22 6.78 -21.64
C SER A 89 1.11 7.09 -20.95
N LYS A 90 1.12 7.98 -19.95
CA LYS A 90 2.31 8.26 -19.13
C LYS A 90 2.60 7.08 -18.20
N MET A 91 3.79 7.11 -17.59
CA MET A 91 4.23 6.08 -16.63
C MET A 91 3.28 5.99 -15.42
N VAL A 92 3.01 4.77 -14.96
CA VAL A 92 2.19 4.49 -13.77
C VAL A 92 3.01 3.71 -12.76
N GLY A 93 3.19 4.26 -11.56
CA GLY A 93 3.83 3.59 -10.44
C GLY A 93 2.79 2.98 -9.49
N LEU A 94 2.90 1.69 -9.19
CA LEU A 94 2.15 1.06 -8.10
C LEU A 94 3.07 0.85 -6.91
N VAL A 95 2.71 1.47 -5.78
CA VAL A 95 3.47 1.39 -4.54
C VAL A 95 2.85 0.35 -3.62
N MET A 96 3.68 -0.57 -3.12
CA MET A 96 3.26 -1.68 -2.25
C MET A 96 4.40 -2.22 -1.40
N GLY A 97 4.08 -3.02 -0.39
CA GLY A 97 5.08 -3.81 0.34
C GLY A 97 5.28 -5.21 -0.25
N VAL A 98 6.34 -5.88 0.19
CA VAL A 98 6.62 -7.29 -0.13
C VAL A 98 5.39 -8.21 0.03
N PRO A 99 4.55 -8.12 1.08
CA PRO A 99 3.37 -8.98 1.21
C PRO A 99 2.41 -8.91 0.02
N SER A 100 2.11 -7.70 -0.46
CA SER A 100 1.26 -7.52 -1.64
C SER A 100 1.92 -7.97 -2.93
N LEU A 101 3.25 -7.89 -3.03
CA LEU A 101 3.98 -8.48 -4.16
C LEU A 101 3.82 -10.00 -4.18
N MET A 102 3.91 -10.67 -3.01
CA MET A 102 3.68 -12.12 -2.94
C MET A 102 2.26 -12.49 -3.39
N GLU A 103 1.25 -11.69 -3.02
CA GLU A 103 -0.14 -11.88 -3.48
C GLU A 103 -0.27 -11.76 -5.00
N ILE A 104 0.47 -10.86 -5.66
CA ILE A 104 0.48 -10.76 -7.13
C ILE A 104 0.92 -12.08 -7.78
N PHE A 105 1.80 -12.84 -7.13
CA PHE A 105 2.28 -14.15 -7.61
C PHE A 105 1.52 -15.34 -7.02
N ASP A 106 0.37 -15.13 -6.37
CA ASP A 106 -0.51 -16.20 -5.89
C ASP A 106 -1.57 -16.54 -6.95
N GLU A 107 -1.47 -17.73 -7.55
CA GLU A 107 -2.34 -18.17 -8.65
C GLU A 107 -3.82 -18.26 -8.27
N LYS A 108 -4.15 -18.35 -6.96
CA LYS A 108 -5.54 -18.44 -6.50
C LYS A 108 -6.39 -17.23 -6.93
N TYR A 109 -5.76 -16.08 -7.16
CA TYR A 109 -6.45 -14.86 -7.58
C TYR A 109 -6.78 -14.83 -9.08
N TYR A 110 -6.28 -15.79 -9.87
CA TYR A 110 -6.41 -15.79 -11.33
C TYR A 110 -7.13 -17.02 -11.89
N LEU A 111 -7.76 -17.83 -11.04
CA LEU A 111 -8.48 -19.05 -11.44
C LEU A 111 -9.65 -18.79 -12.40
N ASN A 112 -10.18 -17.56 -12.42
CA ASN A 112 -11.28 -17.14 -13.29
C ASN A 112 -10.81 -16.58 -14.64
N LEU A 113 -9.50 -16.54 -14.92
CA LEU A 113 -8.93 -16.10 -16.19
C LEU A 113 -8.52 -17.31 -17.03
N GLU A 114 -8.86 -17.33 -18.31
CA GLU A 114 -8.52 -18.43 -19.21
C GLU A 114 -7.00 -18.64 -19.31
N GLY A 115 -6.23 -17.56 -19.35
CA GLY A 115 -4.76 -17.59 -19.34
C GLY A 115 -4.14 -17.45 -17.95
N GLY A 116 -4.93 -17.53 -16.88
CA GLY A 116 -4.47 -17.50 -15.49
C GLY A 116 -3.56 -16.32 -15.15
N ILE A 117 -2.49 -16.58 -14.39
CA ILE A 117 -1.52 -15.55 -13.98
C ILE A 117 -0.79 -14.89 -15.16
N LEU A 118 -0.53 -15.63 -16.24
CA LEU A 118 0.14 -15.08 -17.42
C LEU A 118 -0.73 -14.02 -18.10
N GLU A 119 -2.04 -14.27 -18.21
CA GLU A 119 -3.00 -13.27 -18.69
C GLU A 119 -3.04 -12.04 -17.78
N ALA A 120 -3.07 -12.25 -16.46
CA ALA A 120 -3.11 -11.16 -15.49
C ALA A 120 -1.87 -10.26 -15.57
N LEU A 121 -0.67 -10.84 -15.50
CA LEU A 121 0.58 -10.08 -15.56
C LEU A 121 0.79 -9.44 -16.94
N GLY A 122 0.43 -10.14 -18.02
CA GLY A 122 0.47 -9.58 -19.37
C GLY A 122 -0.42 -8.35 -19.53
N ARG A 123 -1.62 -8.35 -18.92
CA ARG A 123 -2.50 -7.17 -18.86
C ARG A 123 -1.91 -6.06 -17.99
N MET A 124 -1.34 -6.43 -16.84
CA MET A 124 -0.81 -5.49 -15.86
C MET A 124 0.39 -4.70 -16.38
N PHE A 125 1.32 -5.36 -17.06
CA PHE A 125 2.56 -4.78 -17.56
C PHE A 125 2.50 -4.38 -19.04
N LYS A 126 1.31 -4.35 -19.65
CA LYS A 126 1.12 -3.93 -21.05
C LYS A 126 1.55 -2.48 -21.30
N GLY A 127 1.41 -1.61 -20.30
CA GLY A 127 1.78 -0.19 -20.37
C GLY A 127 3.12 0.10 -19.70
N ALA A 128 3.48 1.38 -19.60
CA ALA A 128 4.61 1.84 -18.81
C ALA A 128 4.29 1.77 -17.30
N LEU A 129 4.01 0.58 -16.79
CA LEU A 129 3.70 0.32 -15.39
C LEU A 129 4.90 -0.27 -14.66
N LYS A 130 5.15 0.21 -13.46
CA LYS A 130 6.23 -0.28 -12.59
C LYS A 130 5.73 -0.48 -11.16
N LEU A 131 6.22 -1.52 -10.50
CA LEU A 131 6.00 -1.75 -9.07
C LEU A 131 7.15 -1.15 -8.28
N TYR A 132 6.83 -0.33 -7.28
CA TYR A 132 7.78 0.15 -6.29
C TYR A 132 7.50 -0.60 -4.99
N VAL A 133 8.45 -1.45 -4.60
CA VAL A 133 8.24 -2.45 -3.55
C VAL A 133 9.05 -2.08 -2.32
N TYR A 134 8.33 -1.81 -1.24
CA TYR A 134 8.86 -1.51 0.07
C TYR A 134 9.26 -2.81 0.77
N PRO A 135 10.45 -2.87 1.39
CA PRO A 135 10.90 -4.08 2.07
C PRO A 135 10.05 -4.35 3.32
N MET A 136 10.20 -5.56 3.86
CA MET A 136 9.58 -5.94 5.12
C MET A 136 10.61 -6.59 6.04
N ILE A 137 10.30 -6.65 7.33
CA ILE A 137 11.01 -7.52 8.27
C ILE A 137 10.30 -8.87 8.29
N ASP A 138 11.05 -9.94 8.04
CA ASP A 138 10.57 -11.30 8.23
C ASP A 138 10.49 -11.61 9.74
N GLU A 139 9.30 -11.89 10.25
CA GLU A 139 9.07 -12.07 11.70
C GLU A 139 9.81 -13.29 12.27
N ALA A 140 10.04 -14.33 11.46
CA ALA A 140 10.68 -15.56 11.91
C ALA A 140 12.21 -15.41 12.04
N THR A 141 12.82 -14.63 11.17
CA THR A 141 14.29 -14.48 11.08
C THR A 141 14.80 -13.12 11.53
N GLY A 142 13.93 -12.13 11.65
CA GLY A 142 14.27 -10.73 11.93
C GLY A 142 15.03 -10.04 10.78
N LYS A 143 15.13 -10.67 9.62
CA LYS A 143 15.88 -10.14 8.47
C LYS A 143 15.00 -9.25 7.60
N ILE A 144 15.63 -8.25 7.00
CA ILE A 144 14.99 -7.46 5.96
C ILE A 144 14.89 -8.30 4.69
N VAL A 145 13.66 -8.44 4.18
CA VAL A 145 13.34 -9.10 2.92
C VAL A 145 12.93 -8.04 1.90
N THR A 146 13.58 -8.09 0.76
CA THR A 146 13.35 -7.21 -0.40
C THR A 146 12.59 -7.95 -1.49
N ALA A 147 12.15 -7.23 -2.52
CA ALA A 147 11.34 -7.81 -3.60
C ALA A 147 12.05 -8.98 -4.30
N ARG A 148 13.35 -8.89 -4.54
CA ARG A 148 14.16 -9.91 -5.21
C ARG A 148 14.36 -11.19 -4.39
N GLN A 149 14.11 -11.13 -3.09
CA GLN A 149 14.35 -12.22 -2.14
C GLN A 149 13.09 -13.04 -1.84
N ILE A 150 11.94 -12.70 -2.43
CA ILE A 150 10.71 -13.46 -2.21
C ILE A 150 10.77 -14.84 -2.85
N ASN A 151 10.13 -15.82 -2.21
CA ASN A 151 9.97 -17.15 -2.76
C ASN A 151 8.61 -17.28 -3.42
N VAL A 152 8.59 -17.38 -4.75
CA VAL A 152 7.40 -17.73 -5.53
C VAL A 152 7.29 -19.25 -5.72
N ALA A 153 6.09 -19.73 -6.09
CA ALA A 153 5.87 -21.14 -6.40
C ALA A 153 6.86 -21.64 -7.48
N PRO A 154 7.32 -22.91 -7.44
CA PRO A 154 8.36 -23.41 -8.35
C PRO A 154 8.07 -23.20 -9.84
N ASN A 155 6.81 -23.34 -10.25
CA ASN A 155 6.33 -23.12 -11.61
C ASN A 155 6.35 -21.64 -12.04
N LEU A 156 6.38 -20.70 -11.10
CA LEU A 156 6.39 -19.26 -11.37
C LEU A 156 7.78 -18.64 -11.35
N LYS A 157 8.82 -19.39 -10.99
CA LYS A 157 10.19 -18.85 -10.86
C LYS A 157 10.69 -18.15 -12.12
N SER A 158 10.53 -18.79 -13.28
CA SER A 158 10.96 -18.21 -14.56
C SER A 158 10.16 -16.97 -14.94
N LEU A 159 8.86 -16.95 -14.61
CA LEU A 159 8.01 -15.79 -14.82
C LEU A 159 8.43 -14.63 -13.91
N PHE A 160 8.68 -14.89 -12.63
CA PHE A 160 9.17 -13.88 -11.70
C PHE A 160 10.52 -13.32 -12.13
N GLN A 161 11.45 -14.19 -12.54
CA GLN A 161 12.74 -13.75 -13.08
C GLN A 161 12.58 -12.86 -14.32
N PHE A 162 11.69 -13.22 -15.25
CA PHE A 162 11.36 -12.38 -16.39
C PHE A 162 10.86 -10.99 -15.95
N ILE A 163 10.00 -10.92 -14.93
CA ILE A 163 9.51 -9.64 -14.39
C ILE A 163 10.66 -8.80 -13.80
N LEU A 164 11.60 -9.41 -13.08
CA LEU A 164 12.77 -8.75 -12.53
C LEU A 164 13.74 -8.26 -13.61
N ASP A 165 14.05 -9.10 -14.60
CA ASP A 165 15.01 -8.81 -15.67
C ASP A 165 14.54 -7.67 -16.57
N ASN A 166 13.23 -7.53 -16.75
CA ASN A 166 12.62 -6.46 -17.52
C ASN A 166 12.38 -5.18 -16.69
N ASN A 167 12.91 -5.10 -15.46
CA ASN A 167 12.78 -3.93 -14.59
C ASN A 167 11.33 -3.50 -14.33
N PHE A 168 10.38 -4.45 -14.27
CA PHE A 168 9.01 -4.13 -13.88
C PHE A 168 8.86 -3.89 -12.37
N ILE A 169 9.87 -4.29 -11.58
CA ILE A 169 9.92 -4.12 -10.12
C ILE A 169 11.16 -3.29 -9.76
N ALA A 170 10.95 -2.20 -9.03
CA ALA A 170 11.97 -1.44 -8.33
C ALA A 170 11.82 -1.64 -6.82
N GLU A 171 12.94 -1.90 -6.15
CA GLU A 171 12.99 -1.95 -4.69
C GLU A 171 13.16 -0.53 -4.14
N ILE A 172 12.35 -0.19 -3.15
CA ILE A 172 12.50 1.06 -2.43
C ILE A 172 13.70 0.89 -1.48
N ALA A 173 14.83 1.49 -1.85
CA ALA A 173 16.10 1.34 -1.13
C ALA A 173 16.36 2.45 -0.11
N ASP A 174 15.68 3.59 -0.27
CA ASP A 174 15.80 4.75 0.59
C ASP A 174 14.54 4.85 1.46
N TYR A 175 14.68 4.41 2.71
CA TYR A 175 13.61 4.30 3.70
C TYR A 175 14.21 4.33 5.12
N HIS A 176 13.34 4.58 6.10
CA HIS A 176 13.66 4.55 7.51
C HIS A 176 13.43 3.14 8.07
N CYS A 177 14.53 2.46 8.44
CA CYS A 177 14.49 1.08 8.95
C CYS A 177 13.55 0.93 10.17
N GLU A 178 13.48 1.95 11.04
CA GLU A 178 12.62 1.98 12.21
C GLU A 178 11.12 1.95 11.87
N TYR A 179 10.74 2.42 10.67
CA TYR A 179 9.34 2.41 10.23
C TYR A 179 8.91 1.05 9.69
N LEU A 180 9.85 0.15 9.37
CA LEU A 180 9.52 -1.23 8.99
C LEU A 180 8.82 -2.01 10.10
N ALA A 181 9.02 -1.62 11.36
CA ALA A 181 8.38 -2.23 12.52
C ALA A 181 7.00 -1.63 12.83
N ILE A 182 6.52 -0.66 12.05
CA ILE A 182 5.22 0.00 12.26
C ILE A 182 4.15 -0.71 11.44
N PHE A 183 3.34 -1.52 12.11
CA PHE A 183 2.19 -2.20 11.51
C PHE A 183 0.87 -1.43 11.81
N PRO A 184 0.06 -1.10 10.80
CA PRO A 184 -1.22 -0.41 11.01
C PRO A 184 -2.19 -1.14 11.96
N PRO A 185 -2.33 -2.48 11.93
CA PRO A 185 -3.16 -3.19 12.90
C PRO A 185 -2.73 -2.97 14.36
N ASP A 186 -1.42 -2.89 14.63
CA ASP A 186 -0.90 -2.64 15.98
C ASP A 186 -1.19 -1.20 16.43
N ALA A 187 -1.02 -0.22 15.54
CA ALA A 187 -1.38 1.16 15.81
C ALA A 187 -2.86 1.29 16.17
N LEU A 188 -3.73 0.62 15.42
CA LEU A 188 -5.17 0.58 15.69
C LEU A 188 -5.49 -0.08 17.04
N ALA A 189 -4.88 -1.22 17.35
CA ALA A 189 -5.11 -1.94 18.60
C ALA A 189 -4.69 -1.09 19.82
N LYS A 190 -3.54 -0.41 19.74
CA LYS A 190 -3.08 0.54 20.77
C LYS A 190 -4.03 1.72 20.92
N LEU A 191 -4.50 2.28 19.81
CA LEU A 191 -5.47 3.37 19.80
C LEU A 191 -6.78 3.00 20.49
N GLN A 192 -7.31 1.81 20.22
CA GLN A 192 -8.58 1.34 20.78
C GLN A 192 -8.50 0.94 22.26
N THR A 193 -7.32 0.53 22.71
CA THR A 193 -7.06 0.21 24.13
C THR A 193 -6.67 1.44 24.97
N GLY A 194 -6.45 2.60 24.33
CA GLY A 194 -6.07 3.85 25.01
C GLY A 194 -4.56 3.96 25.28
N ASP A 195 -3.73 3.09 24.70
CA ASP A 195 -2.27 3.16 24.80
C ASP A 195 -1.72 4.26 23.90
N SER A 196 -1.25 5.37 24.49
CA SER A 196 -0.65 6.52 23.77
C SER A 196 0.56 6.18 22.87
N GLY A 197 1.11 4.96 22.94
CA GLY A 197 2.17 4.49 22.05
C GLY A 197 1.83 4.59 20.56
N TRP A 198 0.56 4.55 20.16
CA TRP A 198 0.15 4.72 18.75
C TRP A 198 0.51 6.10 18.19
N GLU A 199 0.61 7.13 19.04
CA GLU A 199 0.93 8.50 18.61
C GLU A 199 2.34 8.62 18.02
N LYS A 200 3.24 7.70 18.38
CA LYS A 200 4.60 7.62 17.82
C LYS A 200 4.64 6.89 16.47
N MET A 201 3.55 6.22 16.09
CA MET A 201 3.46 5.41 14.87
C MET A 201 2.88 6.19 13.68
N VAL A 202 2.31 7.36 13.93
CA VAL A 202 1.61 8.18 12.93
C VAL A 202 2.13 9.63 12.95
N PRO A 203 1.97 10.37 11.84
CA PRO A 203 2.27 11.80 11.81
C PRO A 203 1.46 12.60 12.84
N PRO A 204 1.98 13.73 13.36
CA PRO A 204 1.29 14.55 14.35
C PRO A 204 -0.09 15.03 13.90
N GLU A 205 -0.24 15.35 12.60
CA GLU A 205 -1.50 15.80 12.00
C GLU A 205 -2.57 14.71 12.10
N VAL A 206 -2.17 13.45 11.89
CA VAL A 206 -3.05 12.27 12.03
C VAL A 206 -3.47 12.10 13.48
N THR A 207 -2.53 12.23 14.42
CA THR A 207 -2.83 12.19 15.86
C THR A 207 -3.85 13.25 16.25
N GLN A 208 -3.66 14.48 15.78
CA GLN A 208 -4.57 15.60 16.06
C GLN A 208 -5.98 15.31 15.56
N ILE A 209 -6.13 14.95 14.27
CA ILE A 209 -7.44 14.70 13.66
C ILE A 209 -8.17 13.56 14.37
N ILE A 210 -7.47 12.47 14.69
CA ILE A 210 -8.10 11.34 15.37
C ILE A 210 -8.58 11.74 16.77
N LYS A 211 -7.78 12.49 17.55
CA LYS A 211 -8.16 12.96 18.89
C LYS A 211 -9.33 13.96 18.85
N GLU A 212 -9.33 14.86 17.87
CA GLU A 212 -10.38 15.88 17.70
C GLU A 212 -11.71 15.25 17.30
N ARG A 213 -11.70 14.31 16.34
CA ARG A 213 -12.91 13.72 15.76
C ARG A 213 -13.35 12.40 16.40
N GLY A 214 -12.54 11.84 17.30
CA GLY A 214 -12.85 10.55 17.95
C GLY A 214 -12.83 9.37 16.97
N PHE A 215 -11.99 9.43 15.94
CA PHE A 215 -11.93 8.39 14.91
C PHE A 215 -11.35 7.06 15.42
N PHE A 216 -11.67 5.99 14.70
CA PHE A 216 -11.17 4.62 14.94
C PHE A 216 -11.44 4.04 16.34
N GLY A 217 -12.45 4.57 17.04
CA GLY A 217 -12.77 4.16 18.41
C GLY A 217 -11.86 4.78 19.46
N TYR A 218 -11.20 5.91 19.15
CA TYR A 218 -10.38 6.64 20.10
C TYR A 218 -11.19 6.99 21.35
N ARG A 219 -10.71 6.50 22.49
CA ARG A 219 -11.22 6.84 23.82
C ARG A 219 -10.29 7.91 24.38
N ARG A 220 -10.82 9.10 24.70
CA ARG A 220 -10.04 10.07 25.48
C ARG A 220 -9.58 9.37 26.76
N SER A 221 -8.27 9.33 26.98
CA SER A 221 -7.73 8.82 28.23
C SER A 221 -8.33 9.64 29.36
N SER A 222 -9.11 8.99 30.23
CA SER A 222 -9.57 9.58 31.48
C SER A 222 -8.40 9.57 32.46
N ALA A 223 -7.53 10.56 32.35
CA ALA A 223 -6.52 10.90 33.35
C ALA A 223 -6.39 12.44 33.35
N ALA A 224 -6.73 13.20 34.40
CA ALA A 224 -6.92 12.91 35.81
C ALA A 224 -8.06 13.75 36.41
N ALA A 225 -8.81 13.16 37.34
CA ALA A 225 -9.51 13.86 38.43
C ALA A 225 -8.86 13.42 39.74
#